data_AF-A0A3V6SBC3-F1
#
_entry.id   AF-A0A3V6SBC3-F1
#
_cell.length_a   1.000
_cell.length_b   1.000
_cell.length_c   1.000
_cell.angle_alpha   90.00
_cell.angle_beta   90.00
_cell.angle_gamma   90.00
#
_symmetry.space_group_name_H-M   'P 1'
#
loop_
_entity.id
_entity.type
_entity.pdbx_description
1 polymer ?
#
loop_
_entity_poly.entity_id
_entity_poly.type
_entity_poly.pdbx_seq_one_letter_code
_entity_poly.pdbx_strand_id
1 'polypeptide(L)'
;MIVMPKRLSDEIASRVRALIEEQNLEAGMKLPAERQLALQLGVSRNSLREALAKLVSEGVLVSRRGGGTFVRWQHETWSEQNIVQPLKMLMANDPDYSFDILEARHAIEASTAWHAAMRATAADKEKIRLCFDATLSEDPDLASQADVRFHLAIAEASHNVVLLQTMRGFFDVLQSSVKQSRQRMYLVPPVFSKLTEQHQAVMDAILDGNAEGARKAMMAHLSFVHTTIKRFDEDQARQARITRLPGDHNEMTRENKS
;
A
#
# COMPACT_ATOMS: atom_id res chain seq x y z
N MET A 1 6.54 6.05 -34.10
CA MET A 1 6.36 6.36 -32.66
C MET A 1 5.64 7.70 -32.58
N ILE A 2 4.33 7.68 -32.34
CA ILE A 2 3.51 8.90 -32.27
C ILE A 2 3.77 9.52 -30.89
N VAL A 3 4.52 10.62 -30.86
CA VAL A 3 4.68 11.43 -29.65
C VAL A 3 3.37 12.17 -29.44
N MET A 4 2.56 11.72 -28.48
CA MET A 4 1.38 12.45 -28.02
C MET A 4 1.85 13.84 -27.53
N PRO A 5 1.27 14.95 -28.01
CA PRO A 5 1.66 16.27 -27.55
C PRO A 5 1.35 16.38 -26.05
N LYS A 6 2.37 16.73 -25.24
CA LYS A 6 2.15 17.13 -23.84
C LYS A 6 1.11 18.25 -23.85
N ARG A 7 0.03 18.10 -23.08
CA ARG A 7 -0.99 19.15 -23.00
C ARG A 7 -0.32 20.39 -22.41
N LEU A 8 -0.55 21.55 -23.01
CA LEU A 8 0.02 22.83 -22.56
C LEU A 8 -0.23 23.08 -21.06
N SER A 9 -1.37 22.61 -20.54
CA SER A 9 -1.70 22.63 -19.11
C SER A 9 -0.71 21.86 -18.23
N ASP A 10 -0.14 20.76 -18.73
CA ASP A 10 0.77 19.89 -17.98
C ASP A 10 2.13 20.54 -17.84
N GLU A 11 2.61 21.17 -18.90
CA GLU A 11 3.84 21.96 -18.88
C GLU A 11 3.72 23.14 -17.92
N ILE A 12 2.60 23.86 -17.98
CA ILE A 12 2.34 24.99 -17.07
C ILE A 12 2.23 24.52 -15.62
N ALA A 13 1.58 23.37 -15.35
CA ALA A 13 1.52 22.80 -14.01
C ALA A 13 2.90 22.46 -13.45
N SER A 14 3.80 21.89 -14.26
CA SER A 14 5.19 21.63 -13.86
C SER A 14 5.95 22.93 -13.56
N ARG A 15 5.74 23.99 -14.35
CA ARG A 15 6.37 25.30 -14.10
C ARG A 15 5.85 25.96 -12.82
N VAL A 16 4.58 25.78 -12.48
CA VAL A 16 4.02 26.26 -11.21
C VAL A 16 4.63 25.49 -10.02
N ARG A 17 4.87 24.18 -10.14
CA ARG A 17 5.58 23.40 -9.09
C ARG A 17 7.01 23.91 -8.87
N ALA A 18 7.76 24.09 -9.95
CA ALA A 18 9.11 24.62 -9.88
C ALA A 18 9.17 26.01 -9.21
N LEU A 19 8.18 26.87 -9.48
CA LEU A 19 8.07 28.18 -8.84
C LEU A 19 7.76 28.10 -7.34
N ILE A 20 6.95 27.12 -6.90
CA ILE A 20 6.67 26.88 -5.47
C ILE A 20 7.98 26.49 -4.75
N GLU A 21 8.77 25.61 -5.35
CA GLU A 21 10.08 25.18 -4.84
C GLU A 21 11.09 26.35 -4.83
N GLU A 22 11.24 27.08 -5.94
CA GLU A 22 12.17 28.20 -6.07
C GLU A 22 11.88 29.33 -5.08
N GLN A 23 10.60 29.60 -4.80
CA GLN A 23 10.17 30.64 -3.85
C GLN A 23 10.08 30.15 -2.41
N ASN A 24 10.45 28.88 -2.13
CA ASN A 24 10.29 28.24 -0.81
C ASN A 24 8.89 28.46 -0.22
N LEU A 25 7.85 28.36 -1.05
CA LEU A 25 6.47 28.54 -0.61
C LEU A 25 6.02 27.31 0.17
N GLU A 26 5.94 27.45 1.49
CA GLU A 26 5.51 26.38 2.39
C GLU A 26 4.00 26.13 2.33
N ALA A 27 3.60 25.00 2.89
CA ALA A 27 2.20 24.65 3.05
C ALA A 27 1.40 25.74 3.78
N GLY A 28 0.24 26.09 3.25
CA GLY A 28 -0.58 27.17 3.76
C GLY A 28 -0.18 28.56 3.27
N MET A 29 0.98 28.72 2.63
CA MET A 29 1.33 29.97 1.95
C MET A 29 0.48 30.17 0.69
N LYS A 30 0.22 31.43 0.38
CA LYS A 30 -0.63 31.85 -0.74
C LYS A 30 0.22 32.04 -1.99
N LEU A 31 -0.22 31.46 -3.12
CA LEU A 31 0.38 31.76 -4.42
C LEU A 31 0.14 33.23 -4.80
N PRO A 32 1.01 33.81 -5.66
CA PRO A 32 0.72 35.09 -6.29
C PRO A 32 -0.65 35.07 -6.96
N ALA A 33 -1.30 36.23 -7.02
CA ALA A 33 -2.60 36.33 -7.69
C ALA A 33 -2.51 35.82 -9.14
N GLU A 34 -3.55 35.15 -9.65
CA GLU A 34 -3.54 34.53 -10.99
C GLU A 34 -3.03 35.48 -12.09
N ARG A 35 -3.38 36.77 -12.01
CA ARG A 35 -2.92 37.79 -12.93
C ARG A 35 -1.39 37.98 -12.90
N GLN A 36 -0.81 38.03 -11.71
CA GLN A 36 0.63 38.20 -11.50
C GLN A 36 1.38 36.92 -11.87
N LEU A 37 0.85 35.77 -11.47
CA LEU A 37 1.45 34.47 -11.76
C LEU A 37 1.47 34.18 -13.27
N ALA A 38 0.40 34.54 -14.00
CA ALA A 38 0.34 34.40 -15.46
C ALA A 38 1.40 35.27 -16.16
N LEU A 39 1.65 36.48 -15.66
CA LEU A 39 2.69 37.36 -16.18
C LEU A 39 4.09 36.82 -15.89
N GLN A 40 4.35 36.34 -14.66
CA GLN A 40 5.63 35.74 -14.28
C GLN A 40 5.97 34.52 -15.13
N LEU A 41 4.98 33.67 -15.41
CA LEU A 41 5.16 32.47 -16.22
C LEU A 41 5.05 32.73 -17.73
N GLY A 42 4.67 33.94 -18.17
CA GLY A 42 4.52 34.26 -19.59
C GLY A 42 3.45 33.44 -20.30
N VAL A 43 2.33 33.15 -19.62
CA VAL A 43 1.23 32.31 -20.13
C VAL A 43 -0.11 33.02 -20.11
N SER A 44 -1.09 32.51 -20.87
CA SER A 44 -2.46 33.03 -20.82
C SER A 44 -3.13 32.70 -19.47
N ARG A 45 -4.05 33.55 -19.02
CA ARG A 45 -4.80 33.31 -17.77
C ARG A 45 -5.67 32.05 -17.83
N ASN A 46 -6.23 31.73 -18.99
CA ASN A 46 -7.06 30.55 -19.16
C ASN A 46 -6.23 29.27 -19.03
N SER A 47 -5.07 29.21 -19.68
CA SER A 47 -4.15 28.08 -19.58
C SER A 47 -3.58 27.94 -18.16
N LEU A 48 -3.30 29.05 -17.47
CA LEU A 48 -2.92 29.02 -16.05
C LEU A 48 -4.05 28.46 -15.17
N ARG A 49 -5.31 28.86 -15.40
CA ARG A 49 -6.44 28.34 -14.64
C ARG A 49 -6.64 26.84 -14.82
N GLU A 50 -6.47 26.32 -16.03
CA GLU A 50 -6.51 24.88 -16.29
C GLU A 50 -5.39 24.14 -15.54
N ALA A 51 -4.18 24.68 -15.56
CA ALA A 51 -3.06 24.12 -14.82
C ALA A 51 -3.27 24.19 -13.30
N LEU A 52 -3.79 25.29 -12.77
CA LEU A 52 -4.12 25.43 -11.35
C LEU A 52 -5.26 24.50 -10.94
N ALA A 53 -6.31 24.36 -11.77
CA ALA A 53 -7.40 23.44 -11.53
C ALA A 53 -6.92 21.98 -11.49
N LYS A 54 -5.99 21.62 -12.39
CA LYS A 54 -5.29 20.34 -12.36
C LYS A 54 -4.52 20.15 -11.06
N LEU A 55 -3.68 21.10 -10.66
CA LEU A 55 -2.91 21.03 -9.40
C LEU A 55 -3.81 20.99 -8.15
N VAL A 56 -4.99 21.63 -8.19
CA VAL A 56 -6.01 21.51 -7.13
C VAL A 56 -6.61 20.11 -7.11
N SER A 57 -6.92 19.53 -8.28
CA SER A 57 -7.44 18.15 -8.40
C SER A 57 -6.43 17.09 -7.97
N GLU A 58 -5.14 17.35 -8.19
CA GLU A 58 -4.02 16.50 -7.78
C GLU A 58 -3.65 16.70 -6.30
N GLY A 59 -4.33 17.60 -5.59
CA GLY A 59 -4.06 17.85 -4.17
C GLY A 59 -2.78 18.62 -3.88
N VAL A 60 -2.09 19.16 -4.89
CA VAL A 60 -0.92 20.04 -4.70
C VAL A 60 -1.35 21.39 -4.12
N LEU A 61 -2.52 21.88 -4.56
CA LEU A 61 -3.06 23.19 -4.19
C LEU A 61 -4.44 23.09 -3.56
N VAL A 62 -4.86 24.17 -2.90
CA VAL A 62 -6.24 24.38 -2.46
C VAL A 62 -6.70 25.77 -2.84
N SER A 63 -7.85 25.86 -3.53
CA SER A 63 -8.48 27.14 -3.85
C SER A 63 -9.54 27.47 -2.80
N ARG A 64 -9.49 28.67 -2.25
CA ARG A 64 -10.51 29.19 -1.32
C ARG A 64 -11.34 30.24 -2.05
N ARG A 65 -12.67 30.09 -2.04
CA ARG A 65 -13.61 31.05 -2.65
C ARG A 65 -13.34 32.46 -2.09
N GLY A 66 -13.01 33.41 -2.97
CA GLY A 66 -12.64 34.79 -2.59
C GLY A 66 -11.28 34.96 -1.88
N GLY A 67 -10.62 33.87 -1.50
CA GLY A 67 -9.37 33.87 -0.74
C GLY A 67 -8.09 33.66 -1.56
N GLY A 68 -8.21 33.13 -2.78
CA GLY A 68 -7.10 32.81 -3.68
C GLY A 68 -6.66 31.34 -3.59
N THR A 69 -5.51 31.02 -4.18
CA THR A 69 -4.95 29.66 -4.24
C THR A 69 -3.78 29.55 -3.28
N PHE A 70 -3.75 28.48 -2.50
CA PHE A 70 -2.75 28.23 -1.47
C PHE A 70 -2.04 26.92 -1.76
N VAL A 71 -0.76 26.83 -1.40
CA VAL A 71 -0.03 25.57 -1.37
C VAL A 71 -0.74 24.67 -0.37
N ARG A 72 -1.23 23.51 -0.82
CA ARG A 72 -1.84 22.56 0.10
C ARG A 72 -0.74 22.09 1.05
N TRP A 73 -1.11 21.74 2.28
CA TRP A 73 -0.32 20.81 3.07
C TRP A 73 -0.15 19.50 2.29
N GLN A 74 0.88 19.45 1.45
CA GLN A 74 1.42 18.20 0.95
C GLN A 74 2.22 17.61 2.10
N HIS A 75 1.54 16.85 2.95
CA HIS A 75 2.23 15.71 3.50
C HIS A 75 2.34 14.69 2.37
N GLU A 76 3.41 14.75 1.57
CA GLU A 76 4.23 13.54 1.60
C GLU A 76 4.70 13.49 3.05
N THR A 77 3.96 12.71 3.83
CA THR A 77 4.11 12.68 5.28
C THR A 77 5.58 12.46 5.56
N TRP A 78 6.19 13.20 6.48
CA TRP A 78 7.61 12.98 6.84
C TRP A 78 7.90 11.48 7.02
N SER A 79 6.93 10.70 7.51
CA SER A 79 6.97 9.25 7.60
C SER A 79 7.06 8.51 6.26
N GLU A 80 6.45 8.98 5.17
CA GLU A 80 6.64 8.37 3.84
C GLU A 80 8.12 8.44 3.44
N GLN A 81 8.70 9.65 3.49
CA GLN A 81 10.08 9.87 3.05
C GLN A 81 11.13 9.29 4.02
N ASN A 82 10.86 9.29 5.33
CA ASN A 82 11.86 8.95 6.35
C ASN A 82 11.62 7.60 7.03
N ILE A 83 10.48 6.95 6.81
CA ILE A 83 10.18 5.62 7.37
C ILE A 83 9.83 4.63 6.25
N VAL A 84 8.78 4.92 5.45
CA VAL A 84 8.27 3.97 4.44
C VAL A 84 9.27 3.75 3.32
N GLN A 85 9.81 4.80 2.71
CA GLN A 85 10.73 4.69 1.59
C GLN A 85 12.07 4.01 1.96
N PRO A 86 12.73 4.33 3.09
CA PRO A 86 13.91 3.60 3.53
C PRO A 86 13.65 2.10 3.74
N LEU A 87 12.50 1.74 4.34
CA LEU A 87 12.12 0.33 4.53
C LEU A 87 11.85 -0.37 3.20
N LYS A 88 11.16 0.28 2.26
CA LYS A 88 10.96 -0.25 0.90
C LYS A 88 12.29 -0.53 0.20
N MET A 89 13.27 0.38 0.33
CA MET A 89 14.61 0.21 -0.24
C MET A 89 15.38 -0.95 0.40
N LEU A 90 15.32 -1.10 1.73
CA LEU A 90 15.95 -2.24 2.42
C LEU A 90 15.36 -3.58 1.94
N MET A 91 14.04 -3.68 1.85
CA MET A 91 13.36 -4.89 1.38
C MET A 91 13.62 -5.21 -0.10
N ALA A 92 13.80 -4.18 -0.94
CA ALA A 92 14.15 -4.39 -2.35
C ALA A 92 15.57 -4.97 -2.51
N ASN A 93 16.47 -4.68 -1.56
CA ASN A 93 17.86 -5.14 -1.59
C ASN A 93 18.06 -6.49 -0.88
N ASP A 94 17.22 -6.79 0.11
CA ASP A 94 17.30 -8.01 0.91
C ASP A 94 15.89 -8.58 1.15
N PRO A 95 15.54 -9.69 0.49
CA PRO A 95 14.25 -10.35 0.67
C PRO A 95 13.95 -10.75 2.11
N ASP A 96 14.99 -11.01 2.93
CA ASP A 96 14.80 -11.46 4.31
C ASP A 96 14.28 -10.34 5.23
N TYR A 97 14.52 -9.06 4.89
CA TYR A 97 13.94 -7.92 5.62
C TYR A 97 12.40 -7.91 5.60
N SER A 98 11.79 -8.61 4.65
CA SER A 98 10.33 -8.75 4.65
C SER A 98 9.81 -9.50 5.87
N PHE A 99 10.61 -10.40 6.47
CA PHE A 99 10.24 -11.14 7.66
C PHE A 99 10.28 -10.29 8.93
N ASP A 100 11.16 -9.29 9.02
CA ASP A 100 11.19 -8.33 10.14
C ASP A 100 9.89 -7.51 10.20
N ILE A 101 9.36 -7.13 9.02
CA ILE A 101 8.06 -6.44 8.94
C ILE A 101 6.92 -7.38 9.33
N LEU A 102 6.96 -8.64 8.90
CA LEU A 102 5.97 -9.64 9.31
C LEU A 102 6.02 -9.91 10.82
N GLU A 103 7.20 -9.88 11.45
CA GLU A 103 7.36 -9.95 12.91
C GLU A 103 6.75 -8.71 13.60
N ALA A 104 7.03 -7.51 13.11
CA ALA A 104 6.47 -6.28 13.69
C ALA A 104 4.92 -6.27 13.66
N ARG A 105 4.33 -6.84 12.59
CA ARG A 105 2.86 -6.99 12.47
C ARG A 105 2.28 -7.82 13.60
N HIS A 106 2.96 -8.86 14.09
CA HIS A 106 2.46 -9.66 15.22
C HIS A 106 2.13 -8.81 16.43
N ALA A 107 3.07 -7.95 16.84
CA ALA A 107 2.90 -7.13 18.03
C ALA A 107 1.76 -6.12 17.87
N ILE A 108 1.70 -5.48 16.70
CA ILE A 108 0.79 -4.36 16.44
C ILE A 108 -0.62 -4.86 16.17
N GLU A 109 -0.77 -5.84 15.29
CA GLU A 109 -2.08 -6.33 14.90
C GLU A 109 -2.78 -7.09 16.03
N ALA A 110 -2.03 -7.87 16.82
CA ALA A 110 -2.58 -8.51 18.01
C ALA A 110 -3.12 -7.47 19.00
N SER A 111 -2.42 -6.34 19.17
CA SER A 111 -2.88 -5.22 19.98
C SER A 111 -4.11 -4.53 19.37
N THR A 112 -4.14 -4.31 18.05
CA THR A 112 -5.32 -3.75 17.38
C THR A 112 -6.56 -4.62 17.54
N ALA A 113 -6.43 -5.95 17.39
CA ALA A 113 -7.54 -6.88 17.53
C ALA A 113 -8.07 -6.91 18.97
N TRP A 114 -7.17 -6.88 19.96
CA TRP A 114 -7.54 -6.79 21.37
C TRP A 114 -8.34 -5.50 21.66
N HIS A 115 -7.84 -4.35 21.21
CA HIS A 115 -8.53 -3.08 21.39
C HIS A 115 -9.83 -2.98 20.62
N ALA A 116 -9.89 -3.53 19.40
CA ALA A 116 -11.09 -3.58 18.58
C ALA A 116 -12.20 -4.35 19.28
N ALA A 117 -11.91 -5.52 19.83
CA ALA A 117 -12.88 -6.29 20.60
C ALA A 117 -13.47 -5.49 21.79
N MET A 118 -12.66 -4.65 22.43
CA MET A 118 -13.12 -3.83 23.56
C MET A 118 -13.89 -2.57 23.17
N ARG A 119 -13.62 -2.00 21.98
CA ARG A 119 -14.02 -0.62 21.64
C ARG A 119 -14.89 -0.52 20.40
N ALA A 120 -14.98 -1.56 19.59
CA ALA A 120 -15.72 -1.54 18.33
C ALA A 120 -17.19 -1.15 18.54
N THR A 121 -17.63 -0.14 17.81
CA THR A 121 -19.03 0.25 17.72
C THR A 121 -19.81 -0.73 16.83
N ALA A 122 -21.15 -0.62 16.82
CA ALA A 122 -21.97 -1.42 15.91
C ALA A 122 -21.60 -1.18 14.43
N ALA A 123 -21.28 0.07 14.06
CA ALA A 123 -20.84 0.41 12.72
C ALA A 123 -19.47 -0.20 12.38
N ASP A 124 -18.55 -0.24 13.34
CA ASP A 124 -17.24 -0.88 13.15
C ASP A 124 -17.39 -2.39 12.94
N LYS A 125 -18.24 -3.04 13.75
CA LYS A 125 -18.51 -4.49 13.62
C LYS A 125 -19.11 -4.81 12.25
N GLU A 126 -20.06 -4.02 11.77
CA GLU A 126 -20.62 -4.19 10.44
C GLU A 126 -19.57 -3.99 9.34
N LYS A 127 -18.72 -2.96 9.47
CA LYS A 127 -17.61 -2.74 8.54
C LYS A 127 -16.64 -3.92 8.51
N ILE A 128 -16.30 -4.49 9.66
CA ILE A 128 -15.44 -5.68 9.75
C ILE A 128 -16.10 -6.87 9.03
N ARG A 129 -17.40 -7.11 9.20
CA ARG A 129 -18.13 -8.17 8.48
C ARG A 129 -18.07 -7.98 6.97
N LEU A 130 -18.38 -6.78 6.49
CA LEU A 130 -18.32 -6.47 5.05
C LEU A 130 -16.92 -6.65 4.48
N CYS A 131 -15.88 -6.27 5.23
CA CYS A 131 -14.50 -6.48 4.80
C CYS A 131 -14.11 -7.97 4.82
N PHE A 132 -14.58 -8.75 5.79
CA PHE A 132 -14.41 -10.20 5.83
C PHE A 132 -15.10 -10.87 4.65
N ASP A 133 -16.37 -10.57 4.37
CA ASP A 133 -17.10 -11.18 3.25
C ASP A 133 -16.40 -10.92 1.91
N ALA A 134 -15.76 -9.75 1.76
CA ALA A 134 -14.97 -9.42 0.58
C ALA A 134 -13.68 -10.27 0.44
N THR A 135 -13.14 -10.85 1.51
CA THR A 135 -11.98 -11.77 1.42
C THR A 135 -12.36 -13.13 0.86
N LEU A 136 -13.66 -13.47 0.84
CA LEU A 136 -14.18 -14.73 0.30
C LEU A 136 -14.32 -14.73 -1.24
N SER A 137 -13.91 -13.65 -1.90
CA SER A 137 -13.92 -13.52 -3.34
C SER A 137 -13.20 -14.69 -4.03
N GLU A 138 -13.81 -15.24 -5.08
CA GLU A 138 -13.18 -16.26 -5.94
C GLU A 138 -12.02 -15.70 -6.78
N ASP A 139 -11.99 -14.37 -6.98
CA ASP A 139 -10.84 -13.68 -7.57
C ASP A 139 -9.74 -13.47 -6.51
N PRO A 140 -8.55 -14.10 -6.65
CA PRO A 140 -7.45 -14.01 -5.69
C PRO A 140 -6.89 -12.60 -5.50
N ASP A 141 -6.93 -11.77 -6.54
CA ASP A 141 -6.42 -10.39 -6.47
C ASP A 141 -7.37 -9.51 -5.69
N LEU A 142 -8.68 -9.70 -5.87
CA LEU A 142 -9.70 -9.01 -5.07
C LEU A 142 -9.67 -9.49 -3.62
N ALA A 143 -9.52 -10.80 -3.38
CA ALA A 143 -9.41 -11.37 -2.04
C ALA A 143 -8.17 -10.84 -1.29
N SER A 144 -7.01 -10.80 -1.94
CA SER A 144 -5.75 -10.27 -1.37
C SER A 144 -5.82 -8.75 -1.06
N GLN A 145 -6.59 -7.98 -1.84
CA GLN A 145 -6.87 -6.57 -1.54
C GLN A 145 -7.91 -6.41 -0.42
N ALA A 146 -8.90 -7.30 -0.35
CA ALA A 146 -9.86 -7.32 0.75
C ALA A 146 -9.21 -7.67 2.09
N ASP A 147 -8.22 -8.57 2.11
CA ASP A 147 -7.41 -8.91 3.29
C ASP A 147 -6.81 -7.65 3.95
N VAL A 148 -6.16 -6.78 3.16
CA VAL A 148 -5.62 -5.51 3.67
C VAL A 148 -6.71 -4.64 4.29
N ARG A 149 -7.87 -4.54 3.62
CA ARG A 149 -9.00 -3.75 4.08
C ARG A 149 -9.59 -4.30 5.38
N PHE A 150 -9.65 -5.62 5.53
CA PHE A 150 -10.08 -6.30 6.75
C PHE A 150 -9.18 -5.96 7.95
N HIS A 151 -7.86 -6.10 7.79
CA HIS A 151 -6.91 -5.74 8.84
C HIS A 151 -6.95 -4.23 9.20
N LEU A 152 -7.11 -3.35 8.20
CA LEU A 152 -7.29 -1.91 8.45
C LEU A 152 -8.62 -1.58 9.14
N ALA A 153 -9.70 -2.29 8.84
CA ALA A 153 -10.98 -2.14 9.52
C ALA A 153 -10.87 -2.51 11.00
N ILE A 154 -10.14 -3.58 11.34
CA ILE A 154 -9.83 -3.94 12.73
C ILE A 154 -8.99 -2.85 13.41
N ALA A 155 -7.96 -2.33 12.73
CA ALA A 155 -7.13 -1.26 13.27
C ALA A 155 -7.94 0.03 13.53
N GLU A 156 -8.89 0.37 12.66
CA GLU A 156 -9.80 1.50 12.86
C GLU A 156 -10.74 1.27 14.05
N ALA A 157 -11.31 0.06 14.15
CA ALA A 157 -12.17 -0.36 15.26
C ALA A 157 -11.46 -0.38 16.63
N SER A 158 -10.12 -0.35 16.65
CA SER A 158 -9.33 -0.16 17.88
C SER A 158 -9.52 1.22 18.53
N HIS A 159 -10.08 2.19 17.79
CA HIS A 159 -10.21 3.59 18.17
C HIS A 159 -8.90 4.20 18.68
N ASN A 160 -7.78 3.74 18.11
CA ASN A 160 -6.44 4.27 18.37
C ASN A 160 -5.82 4.75 17.05
N VAL A 161 -5.86 6.08 16.85
CA VAL A 161 -5.37 6.70 15.62
C VAL A 161 -3.89 6.40 15.36
N VAL A 162 -3.07 6.27 16.40
CA VAL A 162 -1.65 5.96 16.25
C VAL A 162 -1.48 4.55 15.67
N LEU A 163 -2.16 3.55 16.24
CA LEU A 163 -2.12 2.18 15.71
C LEU A 163 -2.64 2.13 14.26
N LEU A 164 -3.71 2.86 13.94
CA LEU A 164 -4.24 2.92 12.58
C LEU A 164 -3.23 3.53 11.59
N GLN A 165 -2.60 4.66 11.93
CA GLN A 165 -1.61 5.27 11.03
C GLN A 165 -0.37 4.38 10.86
N THR A 166 0.10 3.75 11.94
CA THR A 166 1.20 2.79 11.88
C THR A 166 0.85 1.60 10.97
N MET A 167 -0.36 1.06 11.09
CA MET A 167 -0.85 -0.03 10.25
C MET A 167 -0.91 0.34 8.75
N ARG A 168 -1.34 1.56 8.42
CA ARG A 168 -1.33 2.05 7.03
C ARG A 168 0.08 2.06 6.45
N GLY A 169 1.04 2.62 7.18
CA GLY A 169 2.45 2.63 6.76
C GLY A 169 3.01 1.22 6.53
N PHE A 170 2.67 0.24 7.37
CA PHE A 170 3.10 -1.14 7.15
C PHE A 170 2.52 -1.76 5.89
N PHE A 171 1.23 -1.56 5.61
CA PHE A 171 0.63 -2.09 4.39
C PHE A 171 1.18 -1.42 3.12
N ASP A 172 1.56 -0.14 3.20
CA ASP A 172 2.23 0.56 2.09
C ASP A 172 3.62 -0.02 1.81
N VAL A 173 4.37 -0.39 2.85
CA VAL A 173 5.66 -1.08 2.73
C VAL A 173 5.48 -2.51 2.17
N LEU A 174 4.48 -3.27 2.66
CA LEU A 174 4.25 -4.65 2.23
C LEU A 174 3.72 -4.77 0.79
N GLN A 175 3.02 -3.76 0.28
CA GLN A 175 2.46 -3.76 -1.08
C GLN A 175 3.52 -3.93 -2.17
N SER A 176 4.77 -3.53 -1.92
CA SER A 176 5.87 -3.72 -2.88
C SER A 176 6.58 -5.05 -2.73
N SER A 177 6.71 -5.57 -1.51
CA SER A 177 7.77 -6.54 -1.19
C SER A 177 7.27 -7.98 -1.08
N VAL A 178 6.07 -8.21 -0.53
CA VAL A 178 5.50 -9.56 -0.34
C VAL A 178 4.21 -9.76 -1.13
N LYS A 179 3.88 -8.84 -2.04
CA LYS A 179 2.63 -8.85 -2.80
C LYS A 179 2.42 -10.19 -3.52
N GLN A 180 3.45 -10.68 -4.20
CA GLN A 180 3.36 -11.93 -4.95
C GLN A 180 3.13 -13.13 -4.03
N SER A 181 3.87 -13.25 -2.94
CA SER A 181 3.72 -14.35 -1.98
C SER A 181 2.35 -14.32 -1.30
N ARG A 182 1.81 -13.12 -0.99
CA ARG A 182 0.43 -12.95 -0.50
C ARG A 182 -0.62 -13.38 -1.53
N GLN A 183 -0.53 -12.91 -2.77
CA GLN A 183 -1.44 -13.33 -3.85
C GLN A 183 -1.42 -14.86 -4.04
N ARG A 184 -0.24 -15.47 -3.94
CA ARG A 184 -0.08 -16.93 -4.04
C ARG A 184 -0.82 -17.70 -2.95
N MET A 185 -0.99 -17.16 -1.74
CA MET A 185 -1.76 -17.82 -0.68
C MET A 185 -3.23 -18.00 -1.06
N TYR A 186 -3.79 -17.02 -1.79
CA TYR A 186 -5.17 -17.07 -2.30
C TYR A 186 -5.32 -17.96 -3.53
N LEU A 187 -4.22 -18.35 -4.19
CA LEU A 187 -4.20 -19.30 -5.31
C LEU A 187 -4.11 -20.76 -4.86
N VAL A 188 -3.75 -21.02 -3.60
CA VAL A 188 -3.56 -22.39 -3.08
C VAL A 188 -4.77 -22.77 -2.20
N PRO A 189 -5.70 -23.62 -2.67
CA PRO A 189 -6.97 -23.88 -1.99
C PRO A 189 -6.88 -24.25 -0.51
N PRO A 190 -5.99 -25.17 -0.06
CA PRO A 190 -5.91 -25.49 1.37
C PRO A 190 -5.38 -24.32 2.21
N VAL A 191 -4.54 -23.45 1.65
CA VAL A 191 -4.05 -22.25 2.33
C VAL A 191 -5.16 -21.22 2.42
N PHE A 192 -5.90 -20.99 1.33
CA PHE A 192 -7.01 -20.05 1.31
C PHE A 192 -8.14 -20.44 2.27
N SER A 193 -8.52 -21.73 2.31
CA SER A 193 -9.48 -22.24 3.30
C SER A 193 -9.01 -21.96 4.72
N LYS A 194 -7.72 -22.16 5.01
CA LYS A 194 -7.17 -21.91 6.34
C LYS A 194 -7.14 -20.43 6.71
N LEU A 195 -6.82 -19.56 5.76
CA LEU A 195 -6.90 -18.11 5.96
C LEU A 195 -8.33 -17.68 6.30
N THR A 196 -9.31 -18.19 5.56
CA THR A 196 -10.72 -17.92 5.78
C THR A 196 -11.16 -18.31 7.20
N GLU A 197 -10.83 -19.53 7.64
CA GLU A 197 -11.11 -19.98 9.02
C GLU A 197 -10.48 -19.05 10.07
N GLN A 198 -9.24 -18.61 9.84
CA GLN A 198 -8.52 -17.76 10.78
C GLN A 198 -9.07 -16.33 10.83
N HIS A 199 -9.40 -15.74 9.68
CA HIS A 199 -10.05 -14.42 9.62
C HIS A 199 -11.42 -14.45 10.30
N GLN A 200 -12.21 -15.51 10.07
CA GLN A 200 -13.49 -15.73 10.74
C GLN A 200 -13.32 -15.77 12.25
N ALA A 201 -12.35 -16.55 12.77
CA ALA A 201 -12.07 -16.63 14.21
C ALA A 201 -11.67 -15.28 14.83
N VAL A 202 -10.92 -14.44 14.10
CA VAL A 202 -10.59 -13.08 14.53
C VAL A 202 -11.85 -12.22 14.58
N MET A 203 -12.65 -12.24 13.51
CA MET A 203 -13.88 -11.47 13.42
C MET A 203 -14.84 -11.83 14.56
N ASP A 204 -15.12 -13.12 14.75
CA ASP A 204 -16.06 -13.59 15.78
C ASP A 204 -15.62 -13.15 17.18
N ALA A 205 -14.34 -13.30 17.51
CA ALA A 205 -13.83 -12.85 18.80
C ALA A 205 -13.96 -11.33 19.02
N ILE A 206 -13.83 -10.50 17.96
CA ILE A 206 -14.06 -9.06 18.03
C ILE A 206 -15.56 -8.76 18.20
N LEU A 207 -16.42 -9.44 17.44
CA LEU A 207 -17.86 -9.26 17.49
C LEU A 207 -18.43 -9.63 18.87
N ASP A 208 -17.91 -10.69 19.48
CA ASP A 208 -18.27 -11.15 20.83
C ASP A 208 -17.64 -10.31 21.95
N GLY A 209 -16.75 -9.38 21.63
CA GLY A 209 -16.03 -8.57 22.62
C GLY A 209 -14.99 -9.33 23.43
N ASN A 210 -14.56 -10.51 22.96
CA ASN A 210 -13.55 -11.33 23.60
C ASN A 210 -12.14 -10.86 23.22
N ALA A 211 -11.63 -9.85 23.94
CA ALA A 211 -10.35 -9.22 23.63
C ALA A 211 -9.15 -10.19 23.61
N GLU A 212 -9.08 -11.11 24.57
CA GLU A 212 -7.99 -12.08 24.62
C GLU A 212 -8.13 -13.15 23.52
N GLY A 213 -9.36 -13.55 23.20
CA GLY A 213 -9.66 -14.40 22.04
C GLY A 213 -9.22 -13.76 20.73
N ALA A 214 -9.55 -12.48 20.52
CA ALA A 214 -9.20 -11.73 19.32
C ALA A 214 -7.68 -11.60 19.16
N ARG A 215 -6.97 -11.30 20.25
CA ARG A 215 -5.50 -11.26 20.28
C ARG A 215 -4.89 -12.61 19.87
N LYS A 216 -5.34 -13.69 20.51
CA LYS A 216 -4.81 -15.04 20.24
C LYS A 216 -5.09 -15.49 18.81
N ALA A 217 -6.31 -15.25 18.31
CA ALA A 217 -6.68 -15.57 16.93
C ALA A 217 -5.81 -14.81 15.93
N MET A 218 -5.56 -13.51 16.15
CA MET A 218 -4.72 -12.69 15.29
C MET A 218 -3.25 -13.15 15.31
N MET A 219 -2.71 -13.48 16.48
CA MET A 219 -1.35 -14.04 16.58
C MET A 219 -1.22 -15.38 15.83
N ALA A 220 -2.20 -16.27 15.99
CA ALA A 220 -2.21 -17.55 15.29
C ALA A 220 -2.29 -17.36 13.76
N HIS A 221 -3.11 -16.41 13.31
CA HIS A 221 -3.21 -16.03 11.91
C HIS A 221 -1.86 -15.54 11.35
N LEU A 222 -1.22 -14.57 12.00
CA LEU A 222 0.02 -13.99 11.52
C LEU A 222 1.20 -14.98 11.58
N SER A 223 1.19 -15.94 12.52
CA SER A 223 2.18 -17.02 12.58
C SER A 223 2.06 -17.95 11.38
N PHE A 224 0.83 -18.26 11.00
CA PHE A 224 0.52 -19.07 9.82
C PHE A 224 0.91 -18.34 8.53
N VAL A 225 0.58 -17.04 8.40
CA VAL A 225 0.96 -16.21 7.26
C VAL A 225 2.47 -16.16 7.09
N HIS A 226 3.21 -15.84 8.16
CA HIS A 226 4.68 -15.80 8.14
C HIS A 226 5.25 -17.13 7.64
N THR A 227 4.87 -18.24 8.28
CA THR A 227 5.40 -19.57 7.94
C THR A 227 5.09 -19.96 6.49
N THR A 228 3.90 -19.61 6.00
CA THR A 228 3.48 -19.92 4.64
C THR A 228 4.23 -19.11 3.60
N ILE A 229 4.42 -17.80 3.82
CA ILE A 229 5.22 -16.93 2.93
C ILE A 229 6.65 -17.46 2.84
N LYS A 230 7.28 -17.73 3.98
CA LYS A 230 8.64 -18.27 4.04
C LYS A 230 8.77 -19.56 3.22
N ARG A 231 7.82 -20.48 3.37
CA ARG A 231 7.80 -21.73 2.59
C ARG A 231 7.67 -21.48 1.09
N PHE A 232 6.80 -20.57 0.66
CA PHE A 232 6.64 -20.24 -0.75
C PHE A 232 7.91 -19.65 -1.36
N ASP A 233 8.59 -18.78 -0.63
CA ASP A 233 9.83 -18.15 -1.07
C ASP A 233 10.97 -19.19 -1.13
N GLU A 234 11.08 -20.07 -0.14
CA GLU A 234 12.03 -21.20 -0.13
C GLU A 234 11.79 -22.18 -1.30
N ASP A 235 10.53 -22.53 -1.57
CA ASP A 235 10.15 -23.41 -2.67
C ASP A 235 10.46 -22.76 -4.02
N GLN A 236 10.20 -21.46 -4.17
CA GLN A 236 10.56 -20.70 -5.38
C GLN A 236 12.08 -20.64 -5.58
N ALA A 237 12.83 -20.37 -4.51
CA ALA A 237 14.30 -20.37 -4.55
C ALA A 237 14.85 -21.77 -4.91
N ARG A 238 14.24 -22.84 -4.40
CA ARG A 238 14.60 -24.22 -4.75
C ARG A 238 14.33 -24.51 -6.23
N GLN A 239 13.17 -24.14 -6.75
CA GLN A 239 12.83 -24.30 -8.17
C GLN A 239 13.81 -23.53 -9.06
N ALA A 240 14.10 -22.27 -8.73
CA ALA A 240 15.05 -21.44 -9.47
C ALA A 240 16.47 -22.02 -9.50
N ARG A 241 16.91 -22.69 -8.42
CA ARG A 241 18.20 -23.40 -8.40
C ARG A 241 18.23 -24.60 -9.34
N ILE A 242 17.15 -25.38 -9.40
CA ILE A 242 17.05 -26.55 -10.29
C ILE A 242 17.06 -26.12 -11.76
N THR A 243 16.35 -25.03 -12.11
CA THR A 243 16.30 -24.52 -13.49
C THR A 243 17.59 -23.84 -13.95
N ARG A 244 18.57 -23.64 -13.06
CA ARG A 244 19.91 -23.10 -13.37
C ARG A 244 20.96 -24.18 -13.58
N LEU A 245 20.59 -25.46 -13.48
CA LEU A 245 21.47 -26.55 -13.89
C LEU A 245 21.71 -26.42 -15.40
N PRO A 246 22.96 -26.35 -15.88
CA PRO A 246 23.24 -26.51 -17.30
C PRO A 246 22.81 -27.93 -17.68
N GLY A 247 21.75 -28.06 -18.48
CA GLY A 247 21.44 -29.31 -19.15
C GLY A 247 22.46 -29.56 -20.26
N ASP A 248 22.89 -30.82 -20.40
CA ASP A 248 23.76 -31.33 -21.46
C ASP A 248 23.45 -30.75 -22.85
N HIS A 249 24.18 -29.71 -23.24
CA HIS A 249 24.43 -29.40 -24.64
C HIS A 249 25.68 -30.13 -25.09
N ASN A 250 25.67 -31.46 -24.99
CA ASN A 250 26.76 -32.26 -25.53
C ASN A 250 26.24 -33.62 -26.01
N GLU A 251 25.47 -33.63 -27.09
CA GLU A 251 25.39 -34.78 -28.01
C GLU A 251 24.55 -34.40 -29.24
N MET A 252 25.21 -33.90 -30.28
CA MET A 252 24.93 -34.18 -31.70
C MET A 252 26.01 -33.51 -32.58
N THR A 253 27.28 -33.78 -32.26
CA THR A 253 28.38 -33.63 -33.21
C THR A 253 29.04 -34.99 -33.34
N ARG A 254 28.53 -35.80 -34.26
CA ARG A 254 29.21 -36.87 -35.02
C ARG A 254 28.16 -37.88 -35.50
N GLU A 255 27.81 -37.78 -36.78
CA GLU A 255 27.84 -38.88 -37.75
C GLU A 255 27.04 -38.49 -38.99
N ASN A 256 27.76 -38.02 -40.02
CA ASN A 256 27.61 -38.53 -41.39
C ASN A 256 28.70 -37.92 -42.27
N LYS A 257 29.88 -38.53 -42.18
CA LYS A 257 30.79 -38.70 -43.31
C LYS A 257 30.91 -40.19 -43.56
N SER A 258 30.19 -40.68 -44.55
CA SER A 258 30.58 -41.75 -45.47
C SER A 258 29.78 -41.59 -46.74
#